data_AF-A0A916HLM6-F1
#
_entry.id   AF-A0A916HLM6-F1
#
_cell.length_a   1.000
_cell.length_b   1.000
_cell.length_c   1.000
_cell.angle_alpha   90.00
_cell.angle_beta   90.00
_cell.angle_gamma   90.00
#
_symmetry.space_group_name_H-M   'P 1'
#
loop_
_entity.id
_entity.type
_entity.pdbx_description
1 polymer ?
#
loop_
_entity_poly.entity_id
_entity_poly.type
_entity_poly.pdbx_seq_one_letter_code
_entity_poly.pdbx_strand_id
1 'polypeptide(L)'
;MDNDEIHQLEQAIAALETQRAILGDSVVETMLAPAREKLAILKRQSESDQQRKLVTFLFTDVVSSSKTFGHLDPEDTLEILSTALARFGKVVKQHQGYVARLMGDGMLAFFGAPIAHEDDAVQAVRSALAIIQAARQYAQEVAARWGIDSFNVRVGLNTGLVAVGEVGGEAGSEYTAMGDAINMAARMESNAPAGGVLISHETYLHIRGFFEVQALEPMMVKGALAPIQVYVVLREISRSFETGQRGIEGIQTRMIGRDVEILHLQKAYQLAIEDGEAQVITIRGDAGVGKSRLLREFGGWITQQTNSVLRIKGRAFPSSEKQPYALIRDLLQFYFNIRDTDSAEQAREKMEAGIGNFWPSDEITDVVQGVGQMVGFAFANLKETPQQKSKDVPNYLAQLFERISSQQPT
;
A
#
# COMPACT_ATOMS: atom_id res chain seq x y z
N MET A 1 -25.23 14.73 -2.25
CA MET A 1 -26.48 14.17 -1.69
C MET A 1 -26.52 14.34 -0.17
N ASP A 2 -25.44 14.01 0.54
CA ASP A 2 -25.40 14.08 2.02
C ASP A 2 -25.65 15.46 2.63
N ASN A 3 -25.24 16.56 1.98
CA ASN A 3 -25.43 17.91 2.55
C ASN A 3 -26.90 18.38 2.55
N ASP A 4 -27.68 18.00 1.54
CA ASP A 4 -29.11 18.31 1.49
C ASP A 4 -29.89 17.48 2.53
N GLU A 5 -29.48 16.22 2.75
CA GLU A 5 -30.07 15.35 3.75
C GLU A 5 -29.75 15.82 5.18
N ILE A 6 -28.52 16.30 5.43
CA ILE A 6 -28.14 16.99 6.68
C ILE A 6 -29.05 18.20 6.91
N HIS A 7 -29.23 19.05 5.88
CA HIS A 7 -30.04 20.25 6.03
C HIS A 7 -31.53 19.95 6.28
N GLN A 8 -32.08 18.95 5.61
CA GLN A 8 -33.46 18.48 5.84
C GLN A 8 -33.64 17.91 7.24
N LEU A 9 -32.67 17.14 7.75
CA LEU A 9 -32.71 16.62 9.12
C LEU A 9 -32.62 17.73 10.16
N GLU A 10 -31.77 18.74 9.95
CA GLU A 10 -31.68 19.91 10.84
C GLU A 10 -33.01 20.69 10.89
N GLN A 11 -33.63 20.92 9.74
CA GLN A 11 -34.94 21.59 9.66
C GLN A 11 -36.05 20.76 10.33
N ALA A 12 -36.07 19.44 10.13
CA ALA A 12 -37.03 18.55 10.76
C ALA A 12 -36.87 18.51 12.29
N ILE A 13 -35.63 18.47 12.79
CA ILE A 13 -35.33 18.53 14.22
C ILE A 13 -35.79 19.86 14.81
N ALA A 14 -35.46 20.99 14.17
CA ALA A 14 -35.87 22.31 14.63
C ALA A 14 -37.40 22.47 14.67
N ALA A 15 -38.12 21.96 13.67
CA ALA A 15 -39.57 21.99 13.63
C ALA A 15 -40.21 21.16 14.76
N LEU A 16 -39.70 19.96 15.02
CA LEU A 16 -40.18 19.10 16.12
C LEU A 16 -39.86 19.71 17.49
N GLU A 17 -38.71 20.39 17.64
CA GLU A 17 -38.36 21.13 18.86
C GLU A 17 -39.31 22.30 19.11
N THR A 18 -39.73 23.05 18.09
CA THR A 18 -40.74 24.11 18.25
C THR A 18 -42.12 23.60 18.67
N GLN A 19 -42.45 22.34 18.40
CA GLN A 19 -43.71 21.71 18.82
C GLN A 19 -43.63 21.05 20.20
N ARG A 20 -42.49 21.17 20.91
CA ARG A 20 -42.27 20.52 22.21
C ARG A 20 -43.31 20.90 23.27
N ALA A 21 -43.77 22.15 23.27
CA ALA A 21 -44.81 22.61 24.19
C ALA A 21 -46.18 21.94 23.98
N ILE A 22 -46.45 21.42 22.78
CA ILE A 22 -47.72 20.78 22.40
C ILE A 22 -47.64 19.26 22.57
N LEU A 23 -46.52 18.66 22.14
CA LEU A 23 -46.34 17.21 22.10
C LEU A 23 -45.79 16.61 23.40
N GLY A 24 -45.16 17.43 24.25
CA GLY A 24 -44.56 17.01 25.51
C GLY A 24 -43.17 16.37 25.35
N ASP A 25 -42.34 16.52 26.38
CA ASP A 25 -40.90 16.18 26.33
C ASP A 25 -40.61 14.71 25.97
N SER A 26 -41.37 13.76 26.52
CA SER A 26 -41.16 12.33 26.30
C SER A 26 -41.39 11.91 24.85
N VAL A 27 -42.44 12.43 24.22
CA VAL A 27 -42.78 12.13 22.82
C VAL A 27 -41.76 12.76 21.88
N VAL A 28 -41.37 14.00 22.16
CA VAL A 28 -40.40 14.75 21.34
C VAL A 28 -39.02 14.11 21.40
N GLU A 29 -38.52 13.71 22.58
CA GLU A 29 -37.22 13.01 22.67
C GLU A 29 -37.24 11.65 21.95
N THR A 30 -38.35 10.91 22.03
CA THR A 30 -38.49 9.62 21.33
C THR A 30 -38.46 9.80 19.80
N MET A 31 -39.04 10.88 19.28
CA MET A 31 -39.03 11.20 17.85
C MET A 31 -37.70 11.80 17.37
N LEU A 32 -37.01 12.57 18.21
CA LEU A 32 -35.76 13.24 17.87
C LEU A 32 -34.53 12.34 17.98
N ALA A 33 -34.53 11.34 18.86
CA ALA A 33 -33.35 10.50 19.08
C ALA A 33 -32.80 9.83 17.80
N PRO A 34 -33.62 9.18 16.95
CA PRO A 34 -33.13 8.58 15.70
C PRO A 34 -32.65 9.63 14.69
N ALA A 35 -33.31 10.79 14.62
CA ALA A 35 -32.95 11.87 13.71
C ALA A 35 -31.62 12.53 14.09
N ARG A 36 -31.39 12.75 15.39
CA ARG A 36 -30.12 13.28 15.92
C ARG A 36 -28.98 12.28 15.75
N GLU A 37 -29.22 10.99 15.97
CA GLU A 37 -28.23 9.94 15.75
C GLU A 37 -27.84 9.87 14.27
N LYS A 38 -28.82 9.86 13.36
CA LYS A 38 -28.57 9.91 11.92
C LYS A 38 -27.83 11.18 11.49
N LEU A 39 -28.22 12.35 12.03
CA LEU A 39 -27.54 13.62 11.77
C LEU A 39 -26.08 13.59 12.27
N ALA A 40 -25.82 13.01 13.45
CA ALA A 40 -24.47 12.89 14.00
C ALA A 40 -23.58 11.95 13.16
N ILE A 41 -24.15 10.87 12.62
CA ILE A 41 -23.44 9.97 11.70
C ILE A 41 -23.09 10.70 10.40
N LEU A 42 -24.08 11.37 9.78
CA LEU A 42 -23.89 12.10 8.53
C LEU A 42 -22.91 13.27 8.68
N LYS A 43 -22.98 14.02 9.80
CA LYS A 43 -22.01 15.10 10.10
C LYS A 43 -20.60 14.56 10.32
N ARG A 44 -20.43 13.43 11.03
CA ARG A 44 -19.10 12.82 11.18
C ARG A 44 -18.53 12.33 9.85
N GLN A 45 -19.39 11.83 8.96
CA GLN A 45 -18.99 11.41 7.62
C GLN A 45 -18.56 12.61 6.76
N SER A 46 -19.35 13.69 6.74
CA SER A 46 -19.01 14.92 6.00
C SER A 46 -17.78 15.65 6.57
N GLU A 47 -17.63 15.70 7.89
CA GLU A 47 -16.43 16.22 8.56
C GLU A 47 -15.18 15.37 8.26
N SER A 48 -15.33 14.04 8.10
CA SER A 48 -14.22 13.17 7.70
C SER A 48 -13.79 13.36 6.24
N ASP A 49 -14.70 13.79 5.37
CA ASP A 49 -14.37 14.15 4.00
C ASP A 49 -13.69 15.53 3.93
N GLN A 50 -14.09 16.51 4.73
CA GLN A 50 -13.42 17.82 4.80
C GLN A 50 -12.04 17.84 5.51
N GLN A 51 -11.57 16.72 6.05
CA GLN A 51 -10.24 16.65 6.67
C GLN A 51 -9.11 16.69 5.63
N ARG A 52 -7.99 17.33 5.99
CA ARG A 52 -6.74 17.26 5.22
C ARG A 52 -6.24 15.82 5.20
N LYS A 53 -6.41 15.12 4.09
CA LYS A 53 -5.90 13.75 3.89
C LYS A 53 -4.55 13.81 3.21
N LEU A 54 -3.64 12.91 3.62
CA LEU A 54 -2.39 12.70 2.89
C LEU A 54 -2.70 11.79 1.70
N VAL A 55 -2.59 12.33 0.49
CA VAL A 55 -2.95 11.62 -0.74
C VAL A 55 -1.74 11.57 -1.66
N THR A 56 -1.56 10.43 -2.32
CA THR A 56 -0.64 10.30 -3.45
C THR A 56 -1.43 10.37 -4.74
N PHE A 57 -1.12 11.39 -5.54
CA PHE A 57 -1.70 11.60 -6.86
C PHE A 57 -0.85 10.93 -7.91
N LEU A 58 -1.50 10.24 -8.84
CA LEU A 58 -0.90 9.64 -10.02
C LEU A 58 -1.53 10.28 -11.26
N PHE A 59 -0.71 10.89 -12.09
CA PHE A 59 -1.08 11.31 -13.44
C PHE A 59 -0.38 10.42 -14.45
N THR A 60 -1.11 9.98 -15.47
CA THR A 60 -0.54 9.32 -16.64
C THR A 60 -1.02 10.02 -17.89
N ASP A 61 -0.17 10.04 -18.92
CA ASP A 61 -0.44 10.64 -20.22
C ASP A 61 0.21 9.81 -21.34
N VAL A 62 -0.36 9.85 -22.54
CA VAL A 62 0.21 9.23 -23.73
C VAL A 62 1.20 10.19 -24.38
N VAL A 63 2.44 9.73 -24.56
CA VAL A 63 3.53 10.57 -25.06
C VAL A 63 3.23 11.03 -26.49
N SER A 64 3.18 12.35 -26.68
CA SER A 64 3.04 12.99 -27.99
C SER A 64 1.82 12.52 -28.79
N SER A 65 0.70 12.19 -28.12
CA SER A 65 -0.54 11.71 -28.72
C SER A 65 -0.95 12.48 -30.00
N SER A 66 -0.88 13.81 -29.99
CA SER A 66 -1.26 14.64 -31.14
C SER A 66 -0.36 14.46 -32.37
N LYS A 67 0.91 14.13 -32.18
CA LYS A 67 1.86 13.85 -33.28
C LYS A 67 1.78 12.39 -33.72
N THR A 68 1.61 11.48 -32.77
CA THR A 68 1.53 10.03 -33.00
C THR A 68 0.24 9.64 -33.72
N PHE A 69 -0.87 10.32 -33.41
CA PHE A 69 -2.19 10.00 -33.94
C PHE A 69 -2.74 11.06 -34.89
N GLY A 70 -2.02 12.15 -35.15
CA GLY A 70 -2.52 13.26 -35.98
C GLY A 70 -2.85 12.93 -37.43
N HIS A 71 -2.47 11.74 -37.91
CA HIS A 71 -2.78 11.22 -39.25
C HIS A 71 -3.84 10.10 -39.25
N LEU A 72 -4.32 9.70 -38.08
CA LEU A 72 -5.37 8.69 -37.96
C LEU A 72 -6.75 9.31 -38.01
N ASP A 73 -7.73 8.48 -38.36
CA ASP A 73 -9.12 8.87 -38.19
C ASP A 73 -9.45 9.06 -36.69
N PRO A 74 -10.35 10.01 -36.35
CA PRO A 74 -10.73 10.26 -34.96
C PRO A 74 -11.27 9.02 -34.24
N GLU A 75 -11.92 8.12 -34.98
CA GLU A 75 -12.50 6.87 -34.48
C GLU A 75 -11.41 5.89 -34.01
N ASP A 76 -10.35 5.72 -34.81
CA ASP A 76 -9.18 4.91 -34.45
C ASP A 76 -8.44 5.50 -33.25
N THR A 77 -8.26 6.82 -33.22
CA THR A 77 -7.61 7.51 -32.09
C THR A 77 -8.41 7.29 -30.81
N LEU A 78 -9.73 7.40 -30.87
CA LEU A 78 -10.61 7.15 -29.75
C LEU A 78 -10.53 5.68 -29.28
N GLU A 79 -10.51 4.72 -30.20
CA GLU A 79 -10.38 3.29 -29.87
C GLU A 79 -9.05 3.00 -29.15
N ILE A 80 -7.93 3.52 -29.66
CA ILE A 80 -6.60 3.33 -29.06
C ILE A 80 -6.55 3.91 -27.64
N LEU A 81 -6.95 5.17 -27.48
CA LEU A 81 -6.89 5.85 -26.19
C LEU A 81 -7.84 5.24 -25.16
N SER A 82 -9.09 4.98 -25.53
CA SER A 82 -10.07 4.39 -24.62
C SER A 82 -9.66 2.99 -24.15
N THR A 83 -9.09 2.18 -25.05
CA THR A 83 -8.57 0.85 -24.71
C THR A 83 -7.38 0.93 -23.76
N ALA A 84 -6.43 1.83 -24.02
CA ALA A 84 -5.28 2.06 -23.14
C ALA A 84 -5.71 2.51 -21.74
N LEU A 85 -6.54 3.56 -21.65
CA LEU A 85 -7.02 4.10 -20.38
C LEU A 85 -7.86 3.09 -19.60
N ALA A 86 -8.66 2.25 -20.27
CA ALA A 86 -9.39 1.17 -19.61
C ALA A 86 -8.45 0.13 -19.00
N ARG A 87 -7.33 -0.22 -19.65
CA ARG A 87 -6.30 -1.11 -19.09
C ARG A 87 -5.62 -0.47 -17.89
N PHE A 88 -5.23 0.79 -17.99
CA PHE A 88 -4.56 1.49 -16.89
C PHE A 88 -5.49 1.68 -15.68
N GLY A 89 -6.76 2.00 -15.90
CA GLY A 89 -7.75 2.08 -14.84
C GLY A 89 -7.96 0.76 -14.10
N LYS A 90 -7.86 -0.40 -14.79
CA LYS A 90 -7.87 -1.71 -14.13
C LYS A 90 -6.64 -1.90 -13.24
N VAL A 91 -5.45 -1.51 -13.72
CA VAL A 91 -4.20 -1.59 -12.95
C VAL A 91 -4.27 -0.74 -11.68
N VAL A 92 -4.80 0.49 -11.78
CA VAL A 92 -5.01 1.38 -10.62
C VAL A 92 -5.91 0.72 -9.58
N LYS A 93 -7.06 0.18 -10.00
CA LYS A 93 -8.02 -0.49 -9.10
C LYS A 93 -7.42 -1.74 -8.44
N GLN A 94 -6.62 -2.52 -9.17
CA GLN A 94 -5.92 -3.70 -8.61
C GLN A 94 -4.95 -3.32 -7.48
N HIS A 95 -4.35 -2.14 -7.56
CA HIS A 95 -3.47 -1.59 -6.53
C HIS A 95 -4.22 -0.75 -5.49
N GLN A 96 -5.54 -0.85 -5.42
CA GLN A 96 -6.40 -0.13 -4.47
C GLN A 96 -6.43 1.39 -4.65
N GLY A 97 -6.02 1.88 -5.82
CA GLY A 97 -6.18 3.28 -6.19
C GLY A 97 -7.61 3.58 -6.68
N TYR A 98 -8.01 4.84 -6.54
CA TYR A 98 -9.26 5.38 -7.05
C TYR A 98 -8.99 6.15 -8.35
N VAL A 99 -9.65 5.76 -9.45
CA VAL A 99 -9.58 6.53 -10.71
C VAL A 99 -10.54 7.70 -10.61
N ALA A 100 -9.99 8.91 -10.45
CA ALA A 100 -10.79 10.12 -10.21
C ALA A 100 -11.33 10.72 -11.50
N ARG A 101 -10.49 10.80 -12.54
CA ARG A 101 -10.88 11.40 -13.82
C ARG A 101 -10.08 10.82 -14.98
N LEU A 102 -10.74 10.67 -16.14
CA LEU A 102 -10.11 10.45 -17.44
C LEU A 102 -10.03 11.79 -18.18
N MET A 103 -8.88 12.13 -18.74
CA MET A 103 -8.57 13.45 -19.30
C MET A 103 -8.05 13.31 -20.73
N GLY A 104 -8.93 13.03 -21.69
CA GLY A 104 -8.55 12.85 -23.09
C GLY A 104 -7.64 11.64 -23.29
N ASP A 105 -6.34 11.87 -23.37
CA ASP A 105 -5.26 10.88 -23.47
C ASP A 105 -4.63 10.51 -22.12
N GLY A 106 -5.02 11.18 -21.04
CA GLY A 106 -4.50 10.94 -19.69
C GLY A 106 -5.50 10.41 -18.68
N MET A 107 -5.00 10.07 -17.50
CA MET A 107 -5.80 9.66 -16.35
C MET A 107 -5.21 10.23 -15.05
N LEU A 108 -6.12 10.63 -14.16
CA LEU A 108 -5.83 11.02 -12.78
C LEU A 108 -6.37 9.96 -11.81
N ALA A 109 -5.49 9.49 -10.93
CA ALA A 109 -5.83 8.55 -9.86
C ALA A 109 -5.32 9.02 -8.49
N PHE A 110 -6.03 8.62 -7.45
CA PHE A 110 -5.74 8.91 -6.04
C PHE A 110 -5.41 7.61 -5.29
N PHE A 111 -4.45 7.70 -4.38
CA PHE A 111 -4.16 6.69 -3.37
C PHE A 111 -4.15 7.39 -2.01
N GLY A 112 -4.87 6.87 -1.02
CA GLY A 112 -5.12 7.58 0.24
C GLY A 112 -6.45 8.33 0.31
N ALA A 113 -7.24 8.28 -0.75
CA ALA A 113 -8.62 8.77 -0.77
C ALA A 113 -9.48 7.98 -1.77
N PRO A 114 -10.77 7.73 -1.49
CA PRO A 114 -11.50 8.17 -0.29
C PRO A 114 -11.11 7.42 0.99
N ILE A 115 -10.55 6.22 0.84
CA ILE A 115 -10.05 5.37 1.94
C ILE A 115 -8.52 5.47 1.99
N ALA A 116 -7.98 5.66 3.19
CA ALA A 116 -6.54 5.78 3.44
C ALA A 116 -5.95 4.50 4.04
N HIS A 117 -4.76 4.14 3.56
CA HIS A 117 -3.94 3.01 3.98
C HIS A 117 -2.49 3.46 4.23
N GLU A 118 -1.74 2.68 5.01
CA GLU A 118 -0.35 3.03 5.35
C GLU A 118 0.62 2.92 4.16
N ASP A 119 0.28 2.11 3.16
CA ASP A 119 1.10 1.77 2.00
C ASP A 119 0.66 2.46 0.69
N ASP A 120 -0.26 3.42 0.75
CA ASP A 120 -0.82 4.08 -0.44
C ASP A 120 0.23 4.65 -1.40
N ALA A 121 1.28 5.30 -0.88
CA ALA A 121 2.36 5.83 -1.72
C ALA A 121 3.16 4.71 -2.41
N VAL A 122 3.36 3.57 -1.73
CA VAL A 122 4.03 2.39 -2.30
C VAL A 122 3.15 1.74 -3.37
N GLN A 123 1.86 1.59 -3.08
CA GLN A 123 0.87 1.05 -4.02
C GLN A 123 0.71 1.93 -5.26
N ALA A 124 0.78 3.26 -5.10
CA ALA A 124 0.75 4.20 -6.22
C ALA A 124 1.96 4.01 -7.15
N VAL A 125 3.17 3.88 -6.60
CA VAL A 125 4.39 3.66 -7.40
C VAL A 125 4.39 2.27 -8.06
N ARG A 126 3.91 1.22 -7.37
CA ARG A 126 3.70 -0.11 -8.00
C ARG A 126 2.72 -0.03 -9.16
N SER A 127 1.61 0.68 -8.96
CA SER A 127 0.61 0.91 -10.01
C SER A 127 1.21 1.64 -11.21
N ALA A 128 2.03 2.67 -10.97
CA ALA A 128 2.73 3.41 -12.02
C ALA A 128 3.67 2.51 -12.85
N LEU A 129 4.49 1.68 -12.19
CA LEU A 129 5.37 0.72 -12.89
C LEU A 129 4.56 -0.32 -13.69
N ALA A 130 3.45 -0.81 -13.13
CA ALA A 130 2.56 -1.73 -13.81
C ALA A 130 1.84 -1.08 -15.01
N ILE A 131 1.50 0.22 -14.94
CA ILE A 131 0.98 1.00 -16.09
C ILE A 131 2.02 1.06 -17.21
N ILE A 132 3.29 1.36 -16.90
CA ILE A 132 4.37 1.33 -17.90
C ILE A 132 4.48 -0.04 -18.57
N GLN A 133 4.40 -1.13 -17.79
CA GLN A 133 4.45 -2.49 -18.34
C GLN A 133 3.25 -2.80 -19.24
N ALA A 134 2.03 -2.44 -18.80
CA ALA A 134 0.81 -2.63 -19.56
C ALA A 134 0.83 -1.81 -20.87
N ALA A 135 1.38 -0.60 -20.84
CA ALA A 135 1.56 0.23 -22.03
C ALA A 135 2.54 -0.38 -23.02
N ARG A 136 3.66 -0.97 -22.55
CA ARG A 136 4.61 -1.68 -23.42
C ARG A 136 3.99 -2.90 -24.11
N GLN A 137 3.14 -3.64 -23.40
CA GLN A 137 2.41 -4.76 -23.99
C GLN A 137 1.41 -4.26 -25.03
N TYR A 138 0.64 -3.22 -24.69
CA TYR A 138 -0.35 -2.65 -25.61
C TYR A 138 0.28 -2.00 -26.84
N ALA A 139 1.47 -1.41 -26.72
CA ALA A 139 2.22 -0.86 -27.84
C ALA A 139 2.46 -1.90 -28.96
N GLN A 140 2.66 -3.18 -28.61
CA GLN A 140 2.83 -4.25 -29.60
C GLN A 140 1.54 -4.52 -30.37
N GLU A 141 0.39 -4.47 -29.70
CA GLU A 141 -0.92 -4.60 -30.35
C GLU A 141 -1.22 -3.39 -31.24
N VAL A 142 -0.86 -2.20 -30.76
CA VAL A 142 -1.02 -0.93 -31.49
C VAL A 142 -0.18 -0.92 -32.77
N ALA A 143 1.07 -1.36 -32.68
CA ALA A 143 1.94 -1.56 -33.83
C ALA A 143 1.36 -2.57 -34.83
N ALA A 144 0.88 -3.73 -34.35
CA ALA A 144 0.37 -4.79 -35.21
C ALA A 144 -0.90 -4.40 -35.97
N ARG A 145 -1.79 -3.63 -35.36
CA ARG A 145 -3.10 -3.30 -35.94
C ARG A 145 -3.14 -1.95 -36.68
N TRP A 146 -2.42 -0.95 -36.19
CA TRP A 146 -2.43 0.41 -36.75
C TRP A 146 -1.06 0.87 -37.30
N GLY A 147 0.00 0.05 -37.19
CA GLY A 147 1.33 0.39 -37.72
C GLY A 147 2.06 1.48 -36.92
N ILE A 148 1.70 1.66 -35.64
CA ILE A 148 2.24 2.72 -34.78
C ILE A 148 3.23 2.12 -33.77
N ASP A 149 4.52 2.27 -34.04
CA ASP A 149 5.58 1.72 -33.18
C ASP A 149 5.98 2.66 -32.02
N SER A 150 5.42 3.87 -31.98
CA SER A 150 5.79 4.93 -31.03
C SER A 150 4.85 5.10 -29.85
N PHE A 151 3.86 4.21 -29.68
CA PHE A 151 2.95 4.25 -28.54
C PHE A 151 3.73 4.10 -27.23
N ASN A 152 3.67 5.13 -26.38
CA ASN A 152 4.33 5.13 -25.09
C ASN A 152 3.56 6.03 -24.11
N VAL A 153 3.75 5.80 -22.82
CA VAL A 153 3.11 6.59 -21.76
C VAL A 153 4.15 7.09 -20.79
N ARG A 154 3.83 8.14 -20.05
CA ARG A 154 4.65 8.65 -18.95
C ARG A 154 3.77 8.83 -17.72
N VAL A 155 4.35 8.65 -16.55
CA VAL A 155 3.63 8.71 -15.27
C VAL A 155 4.34 9.63 -14.30
N GLY A 156 3.57 10.48 -13.62
CA GLY A 156 4.05 11.38 -12.58
C GLY A 156 3.32 11.19 -11.26
N LEU A 157 4.05 11.22 -10.15
CA LEU A 157 3.46 11.14 -8.82
C LEU A 157 3.94 12.22 -7.86
N ASN A 158 3.01 12.68 -7.02
CA ASN A 158 3.31 13.52 -5.86
C ASN A 158 2.43 13.13 -4.67
N THR A 159 3.01 13.17 -3.48
CA THR A 159 2.33 12.90 -2.20
C THR A 159 2.21 14.20 -1.41
N GLY A 160 1.03 14.52 -0.90
CA GLY A 160 0.85 15.73 -0.10
C GLY A 160 -0.49 15.80 0.61
N LEU A 161 -0.59 16.72 1.57
CA LEU A 161 -1.82 16.99 2.30
C LEU A 161 -2.77 17.82 1.44
N VAL A 162 -3.98 17.33 1.24
CA VAL A 162 -5.03 17.99 0.44
C VAL A 162 -6.37 17.94 1.15
N ALA A 163 -7.24 18.90 0.85
CA ALA A 163 -8.65 18.78 1.15
C ALA A 163 -9.28 17.96 0.01
N VAL A 164 -10.00 16.90 0.34
CA VAL A 164 -10.67 16.01 -0.63
C VAL A 164 -12.18 16.12 -0.43
N GLY A 165 -12.97 15.98 -1.48
CA GLY A 165 -14.42 16.00 -1.33
C GLY A 165 -15.14 15.92 -2.66
N GLU A 166 -16.43 15.57 -2.59
CA GLU A 166 -17.30 15.70 -3.75
C GLU A 166 -17.59 17.19 -4.01
N VAL A 167 -17.19 17.66 -5.20
CA VAL A 167 -17.50 19.01 -5.67
C VAL A 167 -18.32 18.87 -6.95
N GLY A 168 -19.54 19.40 -6.94
CA GLY A 168 -20.47 19.34 -8.05
C GLY A 168 -21.83 19.93 -7.69
N GLY A 169 -22.52 20.49 -8.69
CA GLY A 169 -23.92 20.94 -8.58
C GLY A 169 -24.89 19.89 -9.14
N GLU A 170 -26.11 20.31 -9.49
CA GLU A 170 -27.18 19.42 -10.02
C GLU A 170 -26.79 18.59 -11.27
N ALA A 171 -25.67 18.91 -11.93
CA ALA A 171 -25.16 18.22 -13.12
C ALA A 171 -24.22 17.02 -12.84
N GLY A 172 -23.94 16.69 -11.57
CA GLY A 172 -23.13 15.53 -11.16
C GLY A 172 -22.05 15.87 -10.14
N SER A 173 -21.74 14.93 -9.23
CA SER A 173 -20.64 15.06 -8.27
C SER A 173 -19.35 14.44 -8.80
N GLU A 174 -18.23 15.17 -8.74
CA GLU A 174 -16.90 14.63 -8.97
C GLU A 174 -16.11 14.64 -7.66
N TYR A 175 -15.50 13.51 -7.31
CA TYR A 175 -14.59 13.43 -6.17
C TYR A 175 -13.27 14.10 -6.55
N THR A 176 -12.98 15.26 -5.96
CA THR A 176 -11.83 16.10 -6.32
C THR A 176 -10.98 16.42 -5.10
N ALA A 177 -9.75 16.85 -5.37
CA ALA A 177 -8.81 17.29 -4.35
C ALA A 177 -8.38 18.74 -4.63
N MET A 178 -8.32 19.56 -3.59
CA MET A 178 -7.77 20.91 -3.64
C MET A 178 -6.44 20.97 -2.88
N GLY A 179 -5.42 21.47 -3.57
CA GLY A 179 -4.10 21.75 -2.98
C GLY A 179 -2.98 21.77 -4.03
N ASP A 180 -1.80 22.21 -3.62
CA ASP A 180 -0.64 22.26 -4.53
C ASP A 180 -0.12 20.87 -4.91
N ALA A 181 -0.45 19.84 -4.12
CA ALA A 181 0.03 18.48 -4.32
C ALA A 181 -0.47 17.83 -5.62
N ILE A 182 -1.73 18.10 -6.03
CA ILE A 182 -2.26 17.60 -7.30
C ILE A 182 -1.57 18.29 -8.48
N ASN A 183 -1.36 19.60 -8.40
CA ASN A 183 -0.64 20.37 -9.41
C ASN A 183 0.80 19.87 -9.56
N MET A 184 1.47 19.56 -8.44
CA MET A 184 2.82 19.01 -8.45
C MET A 184 2.87 17.64 -9.14
N ALA A 185 1.90 16.74 -8.91
CA ALA A 185 1.86 15.45 -9.60
C ALA A 185 1.70 15.60 -11.12
N ALA A 186 0.84 16.51 -11.57
CA ALA A 186 0.69 16.83 -13.00
C ALA A 186 2.02 17.34 -13.60
N ARG A 187 2.75 18.17 -12.85
CA ARG A 187 4.08 18.64 -13.28
C ARG A 187 5.11 17.52 -13.33
N MET A 188 5.06 16.57 -12.40
CA MET A 188 5.93 15.39 -12.46
C MET A 188 5.65 14.57 -13.72
N GLU A 189 4.37 14.40 -14.08
CA GLU A 189 3.97 13.65 -15.28
C GLU A 189 4.50 14.36 -16.52
N SER A 190 4.28 15.67 -16.64
CA SER A 190 4.65 16.42 -17.84
C SER A 190 6.17 16.45 -18.08
N ASN A 191 6.97 16.26 -17.03
CA ASN A 191 8.43 16.19 -17.08
C ASN A 191 8.97 14.76 -17.00
N ALA A 192 8.11 13.75 -16.88
CA ALA A 192 8.53 12.36 -16.82
C ALA A 192 9.10 11.89 -18.17
N PRO A 193 10.15 11.06 -18.16
CA PRO A 193 10.65 10.46 -19.39
C PRO A 193 9.60 9.53 -20.01
N ALA A 194 9.62 9.41 -21.34
CA ALA A 194 8.74 8.47 -22.05
C ALA A 194 9.02 7.04 -21.59
N GLY A 195 7.97 6.32 -21.17
CA GLY A 195 8.07 4.97 -20.63
C GLY A 195 8.64 4.90 -19.23
N GLY A 196 8.64 6.02 -18.49
CA GLY A 196 9.17 6.11 -17.13
C GLY A 196 8.21 6.76 -16.13
N VAL A 197 8.61 6.68 -14.87
CA VAL A 197 7.86 7.15 -13.72
C VAL A 197 8.69 8.22 -13.00
N LEU A 198 8.19 9.45 -12.93
CA LEU A 198 8.83 10.55 -12.20
C LEU A 198 8.09 10.84 -10.90
N ILE A 199 8.82 11.02 -9.81
CA ILE A 199 8.27 11.32 -8.49
C ILE A 199 8.92 12.54 -7.86
N SER A 200 8.12 13.26 -7.08
CA SER A 200 8.57 14.33 -6.18
C SER A 200 9.44 13.81 -5.03
N HIS A 201 10.15 14.72 -4.36
CA HIS A 201 10.85 14.41 -3.12
C HIS A 201 9.91 13.95 -2.00
N GLU A 202 8.73 14.54 -1.89
CA GLU A 202 7.71 14.15 -0.92
C GLU A 202 7.30 12.69 -1.10
N THR A 203 7.06 12.25 -2.33
CA THR A 203 6.77 10.84 -2.62
C THR A 203 7.97 9.94 -2.30
N TYR A 204 9.19 10.37 -2.65
CA TYR A 204 10.41 9.63 -2.34
C TYR A 204 10.55 9.33 -0.83
N LEU A 205 10.25 10.30 0.04
CA LEU A 205 10.32 10.11 1.49
C LEU A 205 9.40 8.99 2.02
N HIS A 206 8.27 8.75 1.34
CA HIS A 206 7.28 7.73 1.72
C HIS A 206 7.61 6.34 1.16
N ILE A 207 8.35 6.29 0.04
CA ILE A 207 8.64 5.03 -0.69
C ILE A 207 10.10 4.58 -0.58
N ARG A 208 10.98 5.36 0.05
CA ARG A 208 12.38 4.99 0.28
C ARG A 208 12.51 3.62 0.96
N GLY A 209 13.44 2.81 0.45
CA GLY A 209 13.66 1.43 0.89
C GLY A 209 12.73 0.40 0.25
N PHE A 210 11.75 0.81 -0.56
CA PHE A 210 10.93 -0.09 -1.37
C PHE A 210 11.32 -0.09 -2.85
N PHE A 211 11.87 1.02 -3.36
CA PHE A 211 12.20 1.17 -4.78
C PHE A 211 13.61 1.69 -5.00
N GLU A 212 14.21 1.24 -6.09
CA GLU A 212 15.45 1.79 -6.62
C GLU A 212 15.06 3.00 -7.46
N VAL A 213 15.66 4.14 -7.11
CA VAL A 213 15.36 5.41 -7.75
C VAL A 213 16.65 6.08 -8.18
N GLN A 214 16.59 6.81 -9.29
CA GLN A 214 17.66 7.68 -9.75
C GLN A 214 17.27 9.13 -9.42
N ALA A 215 18.08 9.80 -8.62
CA ALA A 215 17.94 11.24 -8.43
C ALA A 215 18.33 11.96 -9.73
N LEU A 216 17.50 12.89 -10.19
CA LEU A 216 17.84 13.79 -11.29
C LEU A 216 18.35 15.13 -10.74
N GLU A 217 18.92 15.95 -11.61
CA GLU A 217 19.23 17.34 -11.25
C GLU A 217 17.96 18.07 -10.79
N PRO A 218 18.03 18.87 -9.70
CA PRO A 218 16.90 19.67 -9.25
C PRO A 218 16.34 20.52 -10.38
N MET A 219 15.03 20.44 -10.58
CA MET A 219 14.39 21.05 -11.73
C MET A 219 13.49 22.21 -11.32
N MET A 220 13.56 23.31 -12.10
CA MET A 220 12.61 24.41 -11.95
C MET A 220 11.27 23.98 -12.51
N VAL A 221 10.28 23.91 -11.63
CA VAL A 221 8.91 23.59 -12.01
C VAL A 221 8.08 24.86 -11.95
N LYS A 222 7.22 25.08 -12.96
CA LYS A 222 6.39 26.28 -13.09
C LYS A 222 5.67 26.58 -11.77
N GLY A 223 5.91 27.73 -11.14
CA GLY A 223 5.25 28.13 -9.89
C GLY A 223 5.92 27.62 -8.60
N ALA A 224 7.04 26.89 -8.68
CA ALA A 224 7.91 26.65 -7.54
C ALA A 224 8.84 27.86 -7.32
N LEU A 225 9.08 28.23 -6.07
CA LEU A 225 9.98 29.33 -5.69
C LEU A 225 11.47 28.96 -5.81
N ALA A 226 11.78 27.67 -5.82
CA ALA A 226 13.12 27.11 -5.94
C ALA A 226 13.09 25.80 -6.76
N PRO A 227 14.24 25.38 -7.32
CA PRO A 227 14.35 24.08 -7.97
C PRO A 227 13.97 22.96 -6.99
N ILE A 228 13.18 22.00 -7.45
CA ILE A 228 12.77 20.87 -6.62
C ILE A 228 13.54 19.60 -7.02
N GLN A 229 13.94 18.84 -6.01
CA GLN A 229 14.56 17.54 -6.21
C GLN A 229 13.51 16.54 -6.70
N VAL A 230 13.82 15.83 -7.78
CA VAL A 230 12.95 14.81 -8.38
C VAL A 230 13.70 13.51 -8.62
N TYR A 231 12.95 12.43 -8.81
CA TYR A 231 13.51 11.09 -8.93
C TYR A 231 12.78 10.29 -10.02
N VAL A 232 13.54 9.53 -10.80
CA VAL A 232 12.97 8.50 -11.69
C VAL A 232 12.93 7.18 -10.92
N VAL A 233 11.77 6.53 -10.89
CA VAL A 233 11.65 5.18 -10.30
C VAL A 233 12.09 4.17 -11.34
N LEU A 234 13.10 3.36 -11.00
CA LEU A 234 13.67 2.36 -11.90
C LEU A 234 12.96 1.02 -11.76
N ARG A 235 12.88 0.52 -10.52
CA ARG A 235 12.25 -0.76 -10.20
C ARG A 235 11.94 -0.88 -8.72
N GLU A 236 11.08 -1.83 -8.39
CA GLU A 236 10.90 -2.27 -7.01
C GLU A 236 12.14 -3.06 -6.54
N ILE A 237 12.61 -2.76 -5.33
CA ILE A 237 13.68 -3.52 -4.69
C ILE A 237 13.02 -4.71 -4.00
N SER A 238 13.43 -5.92 -4.35
CA SER A 238 13.08 -7.09 -3.54
C SER A 238 13.62 -6.89 -2.15
N ARG A 239 12.71 -6.82 -1.18
CA ARG A 239 12.96 -6.55 0.24
C ARG A 239 14.29 -7.17 0.69
N SER A 240 15.36 -6.38 0.70
CA SER A 240 16.48 -6.67 1.60
C SER A 240 15.93 -6.40 2.98
N PHE A 241 15.88 -7.44 3.79
CA PHE A 241 15.26 -7.49 5.13
C PHE A 241 15.87 -6.50 6.15
N GLU A 242 16.82 -5.69 5.71
CA GLU A 242 17.30 -4.48 6.34
C GLU A 242 16.45 -3.30 5.87
N THR A 243 15.35 -3.05 6.58
CA THR A 243 14.60 -1.81 6.38
C THR A 243 15.53 -0.62 6.61
N GLY A 244 15.94 0.03 5.53
CA GLY A 244 16.60 1.32 5.54
C GLY A 244 15.88 2.29 6.48
N GLN A 245 16.68 3.10 7.16
CA GLN A 245 16.25 4.02 8.21
C GLN A 245 15.04 4.85 7.77
N ARG A 246 13.85 4.57 8.31
CA ARG A 246 12.84 5.64 8.45
C ARG A 246 13.39 6.59 9.52
N GLY A 247 14.16 7.58 9.06
CA GLY A 247 14.94 8.60 9.77
C GLY A 247 15.89 9.32 8.80
N ILE A 248 16.42 10.50 9.13
CA ILE A 248 17.54 11.11 8.39
C ILE A 248 18.79 10.28 8.69
N GLU A 249 19.55 9.88 7.67
CA GLU A 249 20.81 9.15 7.86
C GLU A 249 21.74 9.91 8.82
N GLY A 250 22.21 9.23 9.87
CA GLY A 250 23.16 9.79 10.84
C GLY A 250 22.55 10.48 12.07
N ILE A 251 21.23 10.68 12.16
CA ILE A 251 20.60 11.25 13.37
C ILE A 251 20.03 10.14 14.26
N GLN A 252 20.85 9.64 15.18
CA GLN A 252 20.36 8.86 16.32
C GLN A 252 19.74 9.79 17.36
N THR A 253 18.46 10.15 17.19
CA THR A 253 17.70 10.75 18.30
C THR A 253 17.50 9.69 19.39
N ARG A 254 17.87 9.97 20.63
CA ARG A 254 17.53 9.10 21.77
C ARG A 254 16.00 9.03 21.90
N MET A 255 15.48 7.84 22.18
CA MET A 255 14.06 7.70 22.54
C MET A 255 13.84 8.40 23.89
N ILE A 256 12.83 9.25 24.00
CA ILE A 256 12.52 9.99 25.23
C ILE A 256 11.16 9.48 25.75
N GLY A 257 11.10 9.11 27.03
CA GLY A 257 9.84 8.84 27.75
C GLY A 257 9.16 7.51 27.41
N ARG A 258 9.93 6.48 27.05
CA ARG A 258 9.43 5.11 26.77
C ARG A 258 10.14 4.02 27.58
N ASP A 259 10.76 4.43 28.68
CA ASP A 259 11.57 3.56 29.53
C ASP A 259 10.71 2.41 30.12
N VAL A 260 9.46 2.69 30.47
CA VAL A 260 8.51 1.71 31.02
C VAL A 260 8.15 0.65 29.98
N GLU A 261 7.85 1.05 28.74
CA GLU A 261 7.51 0.12 27.67
C GLU A 261 8.71 -0.72 27.23
N ILE A 262 9.90 -0.13 27.16
CA ILE A 262 11.13 -0.89 26.90
C ILE A 262 11.37 -1.90 28.03
N LEU A 263 11.22 -1.50 29.29
CA LEU A 263 11.40 -2.40 30.43
C LEU A 263 10.42 -3.59 30.38
N HIS A 264 9.16 -3.36 29.98
CA HIS A 264 8.20 -4.45 29.78
C HIS A 264 8.63 -5.43 28.68
N LEU A 265 9.13 -4.93 27.54
CA LEU A 265 9.65 -5.78 26.46
C LEU A 265 10.88 -6.57 26.91
N GLN A 266 11.80 -5.94 27.65
CA GLN A 266 12.98 -6.58 28.21
C GLN A 266 12.63 -7.66 29.23
N LYS A 267 11.65 -7.39 30.11
CA LYS A 267 11.18 -8.39 31.07
C LYS A 267 10.55 -9.60 30.39
N ALA A 268 9.72 -9.37 29.37
CA ALA A 268 9.14 -10.46 28.60
C ALA A 268 10.22 -11.26 27.85
N TYR A 269 11.23 -10.61 27.29
CA TYR A 269 12.38 -11.31 26.72
C TYR A 269 13.07 -12.20 27.75
N GLN A 270 13.32 -11.67 28.95
CA GLN A 270 13.98 -12.44 30.00
C GLN A 270 13.16 -13.67 30.41
N LEU A 271 11.85 -13.51 30.61
CA LEU A 271 10.95 -14.63 30.93
C LEU A 271 10.93 -15.68 29.80
N ALA A 272 10.91 -15.25 28.54
CA ALA A 272 10.93 -16.19 27.40
C ALA A 272 12.20 -17.04 27.37
N ILE A 273 13.36 -16.44 27.68
CA ILE A 273 14.65 -17.12 27.64
C ILE A 273 14.92 -17.95 28.91
N GLU A 274 14.56 -17.44 30.09
CA GLU A 274 14.82 -18.11 31.36
C GLU A 274 13.81 -19.22 31.66
N ASP A 275 12.52 -18.94 31.48
CA ASP A 275 11.44 -19.87 31.84
C ASP A 275 11.03 -20.76 30.65
N GLY A 276 11.47 -20.44 29.43
CA GLY A 276 11.10 -21.16 28.22
C GLY A 276 9.61 -21.00 27.84
N GLU A 277 8.92 -20.01 28.40
CA GLU A 277 7.50 -19.78 28.18
C GLU A 277 7.25 -18.78 27.05
N ALA A 278 6.32 -19.12 26.15
CA ALA A 278 5.94 -18.25 25.05
C ALA A 278 5.32 -16.92 25.55
N GLN A 279 5.98 -15.80 25.24
CA GLN A 279 5.50 -14.46 25.58
C GLN A 279 4.84 -13.80 24.37
N VAL A 280 3.60 -13.33 24.54
CA VAL A 280 2.85 -12.60 23.51
C VAL A 280 2.64 -11.16 23.95
N ILE A 281 3.14 -10.21 23.16
CA ILE A 281 3.05 -8.78 23.46
C ILE A 281 2.33 -8.07 22.32
N THR A 282 1.29 -7.31 22.67
CA THR A 282 0.56 -6.47 21.71
C THR A 282 0.84 -5.00 21.99
N ILE A 283 1.41 -4.29 21.02
CA ILE A 283 1.68 -2.85 21.10
C ILE A 283 0.59 -2.10 20.35
N ARG A 284 -0.24 -1.34 21.08
CA ARG A 284 -1.31 -0.50 20.51
C ARG A 284 -0.99 0.98 20.72
N GLY A 285 -1.39 1.80 19.75
CA GLY A 285 -1.29 3.26 19.83
C GLY A 285 -1.54 3.90 18.48
N ASP A 286 -1.73 5.21 18.46
CA ASP A 286 -2.06 5.96 17.25
C ASP A 286 -0.92 5.94 16.21
N ALA A 287 -1.27 6.24 14.96
CA ALA A 287 -0.27 6.41 13.90
C ALA A 287 0.74 7.50 14.29
N GLY A 288 2.03 7.27 14.01
CA GLY A 288 3.09 8.24 14.32
C GLY A 288 3.58 8.27 15.78
N VAL A 289 2.92 7.60 16.73
CA VAL A 289 3.30 7.63 18.17
C VAL A 289 4.63 6.94 18.53
N GLY A 290 5.30 6.34 17.54
CA GLY A 290 6.62 5.71 17.71
C GLY A 290 6.64 4.19 17.90
N LYS A 291 5.55 3.46 17.64
CA LYS A 291 5.48 1.98 17.78
C LYS A 291 6.62 1.25 17.06
N SER A 292 6.86 1.60 15.79
CA SER A 292 7.94 1.00 15.00
C SER A 292 9.33 1.42 15.50
N ARG A 293 9.45 2.58 16.15
CA ARG A 293 10.69 3.00 16.81
C ARG A 293 10.94 2.17 18.07
N LEU A 294 9.92 1.94 18.89
CA LEU A 294 10.00 1.09 20.09
C LEU A 294 10.53 -0.31 19.74
N LEU A 295 9.95 -0.96 18.73
CA LEU A 295 10.40 -2.27 18.23
C LEU A 295 11.82 -2.27 17.63
N ARG A 296 12.28 -1.11 17.16
CA ARG A 296 13.64 -0.93 16.65
C ARG A 296 14.64 -0.83 17.80
N GLU A 297 14.36 0.00 18.80
CA GLU A 297 15.19 0.13 20.01
C GLU A 297 15.30 -1.21 20.73
N PHE A 298 14.17 -1.87 20.96
CA PHE A 298 14.15 -3.21 21.56
C PHE A 298 14.94 -4.22 20.72
N GLY A 299 14.79 -4.18 19.39
CA GLY A 299 15.57 -5.03 18.49
C GLY A 299 17.09 -4.76 18.55
N GLY A 300 17.51 -3.51 18.72
CA GLY A 300 18.91 -3.15 18.93
C GLY A 300 19.44 -3.60 20.29
N TRP A 301 18.59 -3.53 21.33
CA TRP A 301 18.92 -4.06 22.65
C TRP A 301 19.07 -5.59 22.64
N ILE A 302 18.21 -6.32 21.92
CA ILE A 302 18.32 -7.79 21.75
C ILE A 302 19.68 -8.15 21.12
N THR A 303 20.12 -7.41 20.09
CA THR A 303 21.42 -7.70 19.43
C THR A 303 22.64 -7.46 20.33
N GLN A 304 22.47 -6.79 21.47
CA GLN A 304 23.53 -6.60 22.48
C GLN A 304 23.53 -7.69 23.55
N GLN A 305 22.53 -8.59 23.57
CA GLN A 305 22.47 -9.69 24.53
C GLN A 305 23.40 -10.83 24.12
N THR A 306 23.81 -11.63 25.10
CA THR A 306 24.71 -12.79 24.88
C THR A 306 24.02 -13.96 24.18
N ASN A 307 22.69 -14.07 24.30
CA ASN A 307 21.93 -15.16 23.72
C ASN A 307 21.61 -14.85 22.26
N SER A 308 21.99 -15.75 21.36
CA SER A 308 21.62 -15.65 19.95
C SER A 308 20.15 -15.98 19.76
N VAL A 309 19.36 -15.00 19.36
CA VAL A 309 17.92 -15.15 19.15
C VAL A 309 17.62 -15.07 17.66
N LEU A 310 16.85 -16.02 17.15
CA LEU A 310 16.33 -15.93 15.79
C LEU A 310 15.23 -14.88 15.73
N ARG A 311 15.45 -13.83 14.93
CA ARG A 311 14.46 -12.79 14.71
C ARG A 311 13.80 -12.93 13.35
N ILE A 312 12.52 -13.29 13.34
CA ILE A 312 11.68 -13.28 12.14
C ILE A 312 10.80 -12.03 12.16
N LYS A 313 10.75 -11.28 11.06
CA LYS A 313 9.85 -10.12 10.92
C LYS A 313 8.81 -10.40 9.86
N GLY A 314 7.57 -10.04 10.16
CA GLY A 314 6.46 -10.07 9.21
C GLY A 314 5.67 -8.77 9.27
N ARG A 315 5.05 -8.40 8.15
CA ARG A 315 4.10 -7.30 8.07
C ARG A 315 2.84 -7.76 7.38
N ALA A 316 1.71 -7.39 7.96
CA ALA A 316 0.41 -7.45 7.29
C ALA A 316 -0.01 -6.02 6.96
N PHE A 317 -0.42 -5.82 5.71
CA PHE A 317 -1.00 -4.56 5.24
C PHE A 317 -2.48 -4.76 4.92
N PRO A 318 -3.32 -3.72 4.92
CA PRO A 318 -4.71 -3.83 4.44
C PRO A 318 -4.79 -4.43 3.02
N SER A 319 -3.80 -4.12 2.18
CA SER A 319 -3.65 -4.68 0.84
C SER A 319 -3.50 -6.21 0.77
N SER A 320 -3.08 -6.82 1.89
CA SER A 320 -2.88 -8.26 2.01
C SER A 320 -4.09 -9.02 2.57
N GLU A 321 -5.19 -8.34 2.91
CA GLU A 321 -6.37 -8.95 3.54
C GLU A 321 -6.98 -10.10 2.72
N LYS A 322 -7.00 -9.95 1.40
CA LYS A 322 -7.57 -10.96 0.48
C LYS A 322 -6.60 -12.09 0.14
N GLN A 323 -5.37 -12.03 0.64
CA GLN A 323 -4.35 -13.03 0.37
C GLN A 323 -4.30 -14.02 1.54
N PRO A 324 -4.69 -15.30 1.33
CA PRO A 324 -4.62 -16.31 2.37
C PRO A 324 -3.21 -16.40 2.96
N TYR A 325 -3.11 -16.47 4.28
CA TYR A 325 -1.85 -16.61 5.02
C TYR A 325 -0.80 -15.54 4.71
N ALA A 326 -1.19 -14.34 4.25
CA ALA A 326 -0.27 -13.27 3.88
C ALA A 326 0.82 -12.98 4.92
N LEU A 327 0.46 -12.90 6.21
CA LEU A 327 1.44 -12.67 7.27
C LEU A 327 2.43 -13.83 7.42
N ILE A 328 1.95 -15.08 7.36
CA ILE A 328 2.82 -16.25 7.46
C ILE A 328 3.73 -16.34 6.24
N ARG A 329 3.20 -16.03 5.05
CA ARG A 329 3.99 -15.89 3.83
C ARG A 329 5.10 -14.86 4.00
N ASP A 330 4.78 -13.69 4.53
CA ASP A 330 5.76 -12.62 4.77
C ASP A 330 6.86 -13.07 5.75
N LEU A 331 6.48 -13.76 6.83
CA LEU A 331 7.39 -14.32 7.82
C LEU A 331 8.33 -15.38 7.21
N LEU A 332 7.80 -16.29 6.40
CA LEU A 332 8.60 -17.35 5.79
C LEU A 332 9.49 -16.82 4.66
N GLN A 333 9.01 -15.85 3.87
CA GLN A 333 9.85 -15.14 2.91
C GLN A 333 11.01 -14.43 3.60
N PHE A 334 10.76 -13.80 4.77
CA PHE A 334 11.80 -13.25 5.63
C PHE A 334 12.80 -14.31 6.05
N TYR A 335 12.31 -15.41 6.60
CA TYR A 335 13.15 -16.45 7.17
C TYR A 335 14.04 -17.14 6.12
N PHE A 336 13.47 -17.51 4.97
CA PHE A 336 14.19 -18.18 3.88
C PHE A 336 14.91 -17.22 2.93
N ASN A 337 14.85 -15.91 3.18
CA ASN A 337 15.43 -14.89 2.30
C ASN A 337 14.94 -15.00 0.84
N ILE A 338 13.64 -15.30 0.67
CA ILE A 338 12.98 -15.39 -0.63
C ILE A 338 12.57 -13.98 -1.07
N ARG A 339 13.00 -13.61 -2.27
CA ARG A 339 12.77 -12.31 -2.89
C ARG A 339 11.61 -12.40 -3.88
N ASP A 340 10.91 -11.29 -4.08
CA ASP A 340 9.83 -11.23 -5.07
C ASP A 340 10.32 -11.43 -6.52
N THR A 341 11.61 -11.22 -6.79
CA THR A 341 12.24 -11.52 -8.09
C THR A 341 12.71 -12.96 -8.24
N ASP A 342 12.67 -13.77 -7.18
CA ASP A 342 13.12 -15.15 -7.28
C ASP A 342 12.16 -15.95 -8.14
N SER A 343 12.71 -16.79 -9.02
CA SER A 343 11.92 -17.80 -9.71
C SER A 343 11.36 -18.82 -8.72
N ALA A 344 10.31 -19.55 -9.10
CA ALA A 344 9.77 -20.63 -8.26
C ALA A 344 10.86 -21.65 -7.89
N GLU A 345 11.79 -21.93 -8.80
CA GLU A 345 12.90 -22.85 -8.53
C GLU A 345 13.88 -22.29 -7.48
N GLN A 346 14.24 -21.01 -7.59
CA GLN A 346 15.11 -20.34 -6.61
C GLN A 346 14.45 -20.25 -5.23
N ALA A 347 13.14 -20.02 -5.18
CA ALA A 347 12.39 -20.05 -3.93
C ALA A 347 12.41 -21.46 -3.30
N ARG A 348 12.25 -22.52 -4.12
CA ARG A 348 12.31 -23.93 -3.67
C ARG A 348 13.66 -24.26 -3.04
N GLU A 349 14.76 -23.96 -3.74
CA GLU A 349 16.13 -24.23 -3.29
C GLU A 349 16.43 -23.53 -1.96
N LYS A 350 15.99 -22.28 -1.80
CA LYS A 350 16.15 -21.53 -0.54
C LYS A 350 15.35 -22.13 0.61
N MET A 351 14.13 -22.59 0.33
CA MET A 351 13.30 -23.28 1.33
C MET A 351 13.94 -24.62 1.74
N GLU A 352 14.43 -25.40 0.78
CA GLU A 352 15.12 -26.67 1.04
C GLU A 352 16.37 -26.47 1.89
N ALA A 353 17.21 -25.48 1.54
CA ALA A 353 18.39 -25.16 2.31
C ALA A 353 18.05 -24.69 3.74
N GLY A 354 16.99 -23.88 3.90
CA GLY A 354 16.57 -23.40 5.21
C GLY A 354 15.94 -24.49 6.08
N ILE A 355 15.08 -25.34 5.51
CA ILE A 355 14.40 -26.44 6.21
C ILE A 355 15.36 -27.59 6.51
N GLY A 356 16.33 -27.86 5.63
CA GLY A 356 17.31 -28.92 5.80
C GLY A 356 18.22 -28.77 7.02
N ASN A 357 18.27 -27.58 7.63
CA ASN A 357 18.94 -27.39 8.91
C ASN A 357 18.21 -28.06 10.09
N PHE A 358 16.91 -28.36 9.96
CA PHE A 358 16.02 -28.81 11.05
C PHE A 358 15.29 -30.12 10.75
N TRP A 359 15.33 -30.62 9.52
CA TRP A 359 14.63 -31.84 9.10
C TRP A 359 15.56 -32.96 8.60
N PRO A 360 15.20 -34.22 8.86
CA PRO A 360 15.79 -35.37 8.18
C PRO A 360 15.67 -35.24 6.66
N SER A 361 16.72 -35.63 5.93
CA SER A 361 16.82 -35.44 4.47
C SER A 361 15.71 -36.11 3.67
N ASP A 362 15.08 -37.15 4.22
CA ASP A 362 13.98 -37.90 3.64
C ASP A 362 12.61 -37.20 3.75
N GLU A 363 12.46 -36.23 4.65
CA GLU A 363 11.19 -35.49 4.86
C GLU A 363 11.22 -34.06 4.28
N ILE A 364 12.39 -33.49 3.95
CA ILE A 364 12.56 -32.09 3.52
C ILE A 364 11.64 -31.76 2.33
N THR A 365 11.60 -32.63 1.33
CA THR A 365 10.85 -32.41 0.09
C THR A 365 9.35 -32.27 0.35
N ASP A 366 8.79 -33.12 1.22
CA ASP A 366 7.37 -33.08 1.59
C ASP A 366 7.02 -31.81 2.37
N VAL A 367 7.90 -31.39 3.30
CA VAL A 367 7.71 -30.17 4.10
C VAL A 367 7.82 -28.92 3.22
N VAL A 368 8.84 -28.83 2.36
CA VAL A 368 9.01 -27.71 1.42
C VAL A 368 7.81 -27.60 0.50
N GLN A 369 7.28 -28.73 0.03
CA GLN A 369 6.09 -28.73 -0.81
C GLN A 369 4.86 -28.22 -0.04
N GLY A 370 4.60 -28.73 1.16
CA GLY A 370 3.46 -28.32 1.98
C GLY A 370 3.50 -26.85 2.36
N VAL A 371 4.67 -26.38 2.83
CA VAL A 371 4.90 -24.98 3.19
C VAL A 371 4.87 -24.09 1.93
N GLY A 372 5.50 -24.51 0.84
CA GLY A 372 5.56 -23.81 -0.44
C GLY A 372 4.19 -23.54 -1.05
N GLN A 373 3.31 -24.54 -1.06
CA GLN A 373 1.92 -24.37 -1.52
C GLN A 373 1.17 -23.31 -0.72
N MET A 374 1.37 -23.28 0.60
CA MET A 374 0.69 -22.33 1.48
C MET A 374 1.16 -20.89 1.29
N VAL A 375 2.45 -20.67 0.98
CA VAL A 375 2.98 -19.34 0.65
C VAL A 375 2.76 -18.96 -0.82
N GLY A 376 2.10 -19.81 -1.60
CA GLY A 376 1.68 -19.54 -2.98
C GLY A 376 2.72 -19.90 -4.05
N PHE A 377 3.68 -20.76 -3.73
CA PHE A 377 4.58 -21.37 -4.72
C PHE A 377 4.03 -22.74 -5.14
N ALA A 378 3.74 -22.88 -6.44
CA ALA A 378 3.44 -24.16 -7.06
C ALA A 378 4.72 -24.70 -7.72
N PHE A 379 5.53 -25.46 -6.96
CA PHE A 379 6.72 -26.08 -7.50
C PHE A 379 6.33 -27.18 -8.51
N ALA A 380 6.97 -27.17 -9.69
CA ALA A 380 6.66 -28.12 -10.76
C ALA A 380 7.21 -29.51 -10.42
N ASN A 381 6.49 -30.53 -10.92
CA ASN A 381 6.54 -31.95 -10.55
C ASN A 381 5.75 -32.25 -9.28
N LEU A 382 4.55 -32.84 -9.45
CA LEU A 382 4.13 -33.99 -8.65
C LEU A 382 2.91 -34.68 -9.27
N LYS A 383 2.91 -36.00 -9.12
CA LYS A 383 1.97 -36.96 -9.68
C LYS A 383 0.69 -37.15 -8.85
N GLU A 384 0.43 -36.32 -7.83
CA GLU A 384 -0.68 -36.56 -6.90
C GLU A 384 -1.43 -35.28 -6.52
N THR A 385 -2.76 -35.41 -6.42
CA THR A 385 -3.76 -34.33 -6.46
C THR A 385 -3.87 -33.48 -5.17
N PRO A 386 -4.37 -32.21 -5.28
CA PRO A 386 -4.38 -31.20 -4.20
C PRO A 386 -5.23 -31.51 -2.95
N GLN A 387 -6.11 -32.52 -2.99
CA GLN A 387 -7.17 -32.69 -1.97
C GLN A 387 -6.76 -33.57 -0.77
N GLN A 388 -5.69 -34.36 -0.85
CA GLN A 388 -5.33 -35.30 0.23
C GLN A 388 -4.42 -34.70 1.32
N LYS A 389 -3.55 -33.72 1.04
CA LYS A 389 -2.59 -33.16 2.02
C LYS A 389 -2.98 -31.82 2.65
N SER A 390 -4.13 -31.22 2.27
CA SER A 390 -4.59 -29.93 2.84
C SER A 390 -4.89 -29.98 4.35
N LYS A 391 -5.05 -31.18 4.95
CA LYS A 391 -5.33 -31.33 6.39
C LYS A 391 -4.07 -31.25 7.26
N ASP A 392 -2.87 -31.45 6.71
CA ASP A 392 -1.62 -31.52 7.47
C ASP A 392 -0.80 -30.21 7.40
N VAL A 393 -1.23 -29.23 6.60
CA VAL A 393 -0.51 -27.97 6.36
C VAL A 393 -0.26 -27.14 7.64
N PRO A 394 -1.26 -26.92 8.53
CA PRO A 394 -1.01 -26.23 9.80
C PRO A 394 -0.05 -27.00 10.71
N ASN A 395 -0.03 -28.33 10.60
CA ASN A 395 0.83 -29.20 11.39
C ASN A 395 2.30 -29.03 10.98
N TYR A 396 2.59 -28.94 9.67
CA TYR A 396 3.95 -28.66 9.19
C TYR A 396 4.48 -27.30 9.64
N LEU A 397 3.63 -26.26 9.68
CA LEU A 397 4.01 -24.96 10.21
C LEU A 397 4.31 -24.99 11.71
N ALA A 398 3.44 -25.63 12.50
CA ALA A 398 3.62 -25.74 13.93
C ALA A 398 4.93 -26.48 14.24
N GLN A 399 5.18 -27.60 13.56
CA GLN A 399 6.43 -28.33 13.65
C GLN A 399 7.61 -27.45 13.21
N LEU A 400 7.48 -26.65 12.15
CA LEU A 400 8.56 -25.77 11.67
C LEU A 400 9.00 -24.81 12.76
N PHE A 401 8.05 -24.10 13.38
CA PHE A 401 8.37 -23.19 14.47
C PHE A 401 8.88 -23.91 15.73
N GLU A 402 8.34 -25.08 16.07
CA GLU A 402 8.79 -25.90 17.21
C GLU A 402 10.25 -26.40 17.03
N ARG A 403 10.59 -26.86 15.83
CA ARG A 403 11.97 -27.30 15.53
C ARG A 403 12.94 -26.14 15.46
N ILE A 404 12.50 -24.99 14.92
CA ILE A 404 13.27 -23.75 14.96
C ILE A 404 13.54 -23.35 16.42
N SER A 405 12.51 -23.33 17.27
CA SER A 405 12.65 -22.91 18.67
C SER A 405 13.47 -23.88 19.52
N SER A 406 13.47 -25.18 19.21
CA SER A 406 14.23 -26.18 19.98
C SER A 406 15.74 -26.16 19.68
N GLN A 407 16.16 -25.73 18.48
CA GLN A 407 17.57 -25.58 18.13
C GLN A 407 18.12 -24.17 18.38
N GLN A 408 17.26 -23.16 18.32
CA GLN A 408 17.58 -21.77 18.67
C GLN A 408 16.44 -21.22 19.53
N PRO A 409 16.57 -21.17 20.87
CA PRO A 409 15.53 -20.59 21.72
C PRO A 409 15.24 -19.15 21.26
N THR A 410 13.95 -18.88 21.10
CA THR A 410 13.43 -17.60 20.56
C THR A 410 13.25 -16.56 21.65
#